data_AF-A0A1I7TAF5-F1
#
_entry.id   AF-A0A1I7TAF5-F1
#
_cell.length_a   1.000
_cell.length_b   1.000
_cell.length_c   1.000
_cell.angle_alpha   90.00
_cell.angle_beta   90.00
_cell.angle_gamma   90.00
#
_symmetry.space_group_name_H-M   'P 1'
#
loop_
_entity.id
_entity.type
_entity.pdbx_description
1 polymer ?
#
loop_
_entity_poly.entity_id
_entity_poly.type
_entity_poly.pdbx_seq_one_letter_code
_entity_poly.pdbx_strand_id
1 'polypeptide(L)'
;MESTPLNYSCLESVLKHTDMNKRLQLKARCSSIKQLENKVPLEIDTLDLSGDHLVVNGTEYRIGIIQKYPNDQIPNYVKFELEDGGCFNDLNEFGGFCFDQNVVLMPGDIDLMKKRPNYPDRVIDESDIEKTEKEIEEYKKRLEELRSIWGKTIFSFDELRKFEIEFGVLADRPIVSLTELPIAPNSNEKIRALHDQKELILLIFREKGRLQRLVNFRDKIRPEYLVQLTIKSPTGEKRVEYGKYTGKLRESHKALLNFILGDRSCPITVQKLIVSHETVIRAPIGLKLRIRELKIVEKSYDQRFKKTFNQLKPILEESSIPLRSLEVPSTTRSIFNHEVVRTAGKLIVQWRRPLRDVLEIYTDLPIQRVITEINYTPPEHFLDFIQRWKEAGRPIGTHYSFTVFKRFPLKPILNLLQQNAISKGKNWVVIPFNEVSNLKVSRMASYELSFEVVELLSE
;
A
#
# COMPACT_ATOMS: atom_id res chain seq x y z
N MET A 1 26.18 36.54 -23.60
CA MET A 1 26.81 35.21 -23.63
C MET A 1 25.97 34.34 -24.55
N GLU A 2 26.52 33.93 -25.68
CA GLU A 2 25.87 32.93 -26.53
C GLU A 2 25.98 31.58 -25.82
N SER A 3 24.84 31.01 -25.41
CA SER A 3 24.80 29.69 -24.81
C SER A 3 24.85 28.64 -25.91
N THR A 4 25.96 27.94 -26.06
CA THR A 4 26.05 26.79 -26.96
C THR A 4 25.12 25.69 -26.43
N PRO A 5 24.13 25.21 -27.22
CA PRO A 5 23.23 24.17 -26.77
C PRO A 5 24.01 22.86 -26.55
N LEU A 6 23.62 22.09 -25.53
CA LEU A 6 24.18 20.76 -25.29
C LEU A 6 23.98 19.89 -26.53
N ASN A 7 25.05 19.23 -26.97
CA ASN A 7 24.94 18.21 -28.02
C ASN A 7 24.20 16.96 -27.51
N TYR A 8 23.72 16.13 -28.42
CA TYR A 8 22.90 14.96 -28.11
C TYR A 8 23.58 14.00 -27.12
N SER A 9 24.87 13.70 -27.30
CA SER A 9 25.63 12.79 -26.44
C SER A 9 25.80 13.31 -25.01
N CYS A 10 26.05 14.61 -24.85
CA CYS A 10 26.15 15.24 -23.54
C CYS A 10 24.80 15.23 -22.84
N LEU A 11 23.72 15.55 -23.55
CA LEU A 11 22.36 15.54 -22.99
C LEU A 11 21.94 14.12 -22.57
N GLU A 12 22.28 13.10 -23.36
CA GLU A 12 22.03 11.69 -23.01
C GLU A 12 22.77 11.30 -21.72
N SER A 13 24.04 11.67 -21.61
CA SER A 13 24.85 11.43 -20.41
C SER A 13 24.28 12.15 -19.19
N VAL A 14 23.85 13.41 -19.34
CA VAL A 14 23.22 14.17 -18.26
C VAL A 14 21.94 13.48 -17.80
N LEU A 15 21.07 13.07 -18.73
CA LEU A 15 19.82 12.39 -18.37
C LEU A 15 20.07 11.04 -17.67
N LYS A 16 21.10 10.28 -18.08
CA LYS A 16 21.47 9.03 -17.40
C LYS A 16 21.81 9.22 -15.92
N HIS A 17 22.43 10.34 -15.57
CA HIS A 17 22.86 10.65 -14.19
C HIS A 17 21.92 11.64 -13.47
N THR A 18 20.81 12.02 -14.09
CA THR A 18 19.81 12.90 -13.47
C THR A 18 18.76 12.07 -12.74
N ASP A 19 18.38 12.51 -11.54
CA ASP A 19 17.26 11.92 -10.79
C ASP A 19 16.01 11.73 -11.67
N MET A 20 15.34 10.59 -11.51
CA MET A 20 14.19 10.21 -12.34
C MET A 20 13.08 11.26 -12.34
N ASN A 21 12.73 11.81 -11.17
CA ASN A 21 11.64 12.78 -11.11
C ASN A 21 12.02 14.08 -11.81
N LYS A 22 13.29 14.51 -11.73
CA LYS A 22 13.80 15.63 -12.51
C LYS A 22 13.77 15.34 -14.02
N ARG A 23 14.11 14.12 -14.45
CA ARG A 23 13.97 13.70 -15.86
C ARG A 23 12.52 13.80 -16.34
N LEU A 24 11.56 13.33 -15.53
CA LEU A 24 10.13 13.40 -15.85
C LEU A 24 9.63 14.85 -15.93
N GLN A 25 10.10 15.74 -15.06
CA GLN A 25 9.79 17.18 -15.14
C GLN A 25 10.35 17.81 -16.42
N LEU A 26 11.58 17.48 -16.81
CA LEU A 26 12.17 17.92 -18.07
C LEU A 26 11.37 17.40 -19.27
N LYS A 27 10.98 16.13 -19.24
CA LYS A 27 10.11 15.51 -20.26
C LYS A 27 8.76 16.23 -20.39
N ALA A 28 8.16 16.65 -19.28
CA ALA A 28 6.88 17.35 -19.27
C ALA A 28 6.98 18.75 -19.89
N ARG A 29 8.11 19.44 -19.70
CA ARG A 29 8.31 20.84 -20.12
C ARG A 29 8.95 20.98 -21.50
N CYS A 30 9.75 20.00 -21.92
CA CYS A 30 10.58 20.09 -23.12
C CYS A 30 10.29 18.93 -24.08
N SER A 31 9.55 19.21 -25.15
CA SER A 31 9.22 18.22 -26.19
C SER A 31 10.46 17.63 -26.89
N SER A 32 11.53 18.43 -27.03
CA SER A 32 12.82 18.00 -27.60
C SER A 32 13.53 16.94 -26.75
N ILE A 33 13.32 16.94 -25.43
CA ILE A 33 13.92 15.99 -24.49
C ILE A 33 13.10 14.69 -24.43
N LYS A 34 11.79 14.75 -24.74
CA LYS A 34 10.86 13.62 -24.58
C LYS A 34 11.34 12.35 -25.30
N GLN A 35 11.77 12.45 -26.55
CA GLN A 35 12.23 11.30 -27.32
C GLN A 35 13.54 10.72 -26.77
N LEU A 36 14.46 11.58 -26.34
CA LEU A 36 15.72 11.14 -25.77
C LEU A 36 15.51 10.48 -24.40
N GLU A 37 14.70 11.07 -23.53
CA GLU A 37 14.36 10.51 -22.22
C GLU A 37 13.78 9.10 -22.35
N ASN A 38 12.89 8.88 -23.32
CA ASN A 38 12.28 7.58 -23.60
C ASN A 38 13.31 6.50 -24.01
N LYS A 39 14.42 6.89 -24.67
CA LYS A 39 15.49 5.97 -25.09
C LYS A 39 16.48 5.65 -23.97
N VAL A 40 16.64 6.56 -23.01
CA VAL A 40 17.55 6.35 -21.88
C VAL A 40 16.94 5.29 -20.95
N PRO A 41 17.70 4.24 -20.57
CA PRO A 41 17.24 3.24 -19.62
C PRO A 41 16.66 3.86 -18.36
N LEU A 42 15.55 3.26 -17.89
CA LEU A 42 14.86 3.70 -16.69
C LEU A 42 15.11 2.67 -15.59
N GLU A 43 15.71 3.14 -14.50
CA GLU A 43 15.98 2.37 -13.30
C GLU A 43 15.13 2.93 -12.16
N ILE A 44 14.37 2.05 -11.51
CA ILE A 44 13.42 2.38 -10.45
C ILE A 44 13.75 1.54 -9.23
N ASP A 45 13.96 2.16 -8.07
CA ASP A 45 14.19 1.46 -6.82
C ASP A 45 12.88 0.84 -6.30
N THR A 46 11.78 1.58 -6.33
CA THR A 46 10.47 1.09 -5.91
C THR A 46 9.38 1.60 -6.83
N LEU A 47 8.64 0.67 -7.43
CA LEU A 47 7.44 0.92 -8.21
C LEU A 47 6.24 0.32 -7.47
N ASP A 48 5.40 1.19 -6.91
CA ASP A 48 4.16 0.79 -6.26
C ASP A 48 2.97 1.08 -7.17
N LEU A 49 2.28 0.01 -7.55
CA LEU A 49 1.04 0.01 -8.34
C LEU A 49 -0.12 -0.53 -7.50
N SER A 50 0.02 -0.57 -6.17
CA SER A 50 -1.03 -1.00 -5.25
C SER A 50 -1.99 0.15 -4.94
N GLY A 51 -3.29 -0.15 -4.93
CA GLY A 51 -4.32 0.83 -4.59
C GLY A 51 -4.64 1.85 -5.70
N ASP A 52 -5.00 3.05 -5.28
CA ASP A 52 -5.50 4.16 -6.09
C ASP A 52 -4.43 5.21 -6.44
N HIS A 53 -3.18 4.96 -6.07
CA HIS A 53 -2.07 5.87 -6.28
C HIS A 53 -0.88 5.15 -6.94
N LEU A 54 -0.02 5.93 -7.60
CA LEU A 54 1.23 5.44 -8.19
C LEU A 54 2.39 5.96 -7.33
N VAL A 55 3.27 5.08 -6.85
CA VAL A 55 4.50 5.51 -6.16
C VAL A 55 5.71 5.10 -6.97
N VAL A 56 6.62 6.05 -7.21
CA VAL A 56 7.90 5.81 -7.89
C VAL A 56 9.03 6.39 -7.06
N ASN A 57 9.94 5.54 -6.57
CA ASN A 57 11.04 5.90 -5.68
C ASN A 57 10.58 6.76 -4.48
N GLY A 58 9.43 6.40 -3.89
CA GLY A 58 8.80 7.13 -2.79
C GLY A 58 8.05 8.42 -3.18
N THR A 59 8.10 8.85 -4.44
CA THR A 59 7.29 9.97 -4.93
C THR A 59 5.89 9.46 -5.25
N GLU A 60 4.89 9.99 -4.55
CA GLU A 60 3.50 9.63 -4.72
C GLU A 60 2.81 10.52 -5.76
N TYR A 61 2.13 9.89 -6.70
CA TYR A 61 1.31 10.51 -7.73
C TYR A 61 -0.15 10.08 -7.51
N ARG A 62 -1.01 11.05 -7.17
CA ARG A 62 -2.46 10.86 -7.02
C ARG A 62 -3.21 11.69 -8.02
N ILE A 63 -4.24 11.10 -8.61
CA ILE A 63 -5.14 11.79 -9.53
C ILE A 63 -6.53 11.72 -8.92
N GLY A 64 -7.14 12.88 -8.68
CA GLY A 64 -8.52 12.97 -8.24
C GLY A 64 -9.28 14.05 -9.00
N ILE A 65 -10.58 14.09 -8.79
CA ILE A 65 -11.52 15.01 -9.43
C ILE A 65 -11.89 16.08 -8.43
N ILE A 66 -11.77 17.33 -8.83
CA ILE A 66 -12.18 18.47 -8.02
C ILE A 66 -13.25 19.26 -8.74
N GLN A 67 -14.18 19.81 -7.99
CA GLN A 67 -15.11 20.80 -8.51
C GLN A 67 -14.40 22.16 -8.56
N LYS A 68 -14.53 22.84 -9.70
CA LYS A 68 -14.06 24.22 -9.87
C LYS A 68 -15.08 25.17 -9.25
N TYR A 69 -14.60 26.04 -8.37
CA TYR A 69 -15.42 27.07 -7.74
C TYR A 69 -15.09 28.44 -8.35
N PRO A 70 -16.09 29.28 -8.66
CA PRO A 70 -15.87 30.57 -9.31
C PRO A 70 -15.32 31.65 -8.36
N ASN A 71 -15.43 31.48 -7.04
CA ASN A 71 -15.08 32.50 -6.04
C ASN A 71 -14.15 31.94 -4.94
N ASP A 72 -13.43 32.85 -4.26
CA ASP A 72 -12.55 32.54 -3.11
C ASP A 72 -13.30 32.02 -1.86
N GLN A 73 -14.63 32.03 -1.87
CA GLN A 73 -15.49 31.53 -0.79
C GLN A 73 -15.69 30.00 -0.84
N ILE A 74 -14.59 29.26 -1.05
CA ILE A 74 -14.61 27.80 -1.05
C ILE A 74 -14.94 27.31 0.38
N PRO A 75 -16.01 26.52 0.59
CA PRO A 75 -16.36 25.99 1.90
C PRO A 75 -15.24 25.10 2.49
N ASN A 76 -15.12 25.05 3.82
CA ASN A 76 -14.06 24.26 4.47
C ASN A 76 -14.10 22.77 4.12
N TYR A 77 -15.28 22.18 3.91
CA TYR A 77 -15.39 20.77 3.49
C TYR A 77 -14.80 20.53 2.10
N VAL A 78 -14.91 21.52 1.20
CA VAL A 78 -14.30 21.48 -0.14
C VAL A 78 -12.80 21.73 -0.04
N LYS A 79 -12.35 22.70 0.77
CA LYS A 79 -10.90 22.93 0.99
C LYS A 79 -10.22 21.68 1.54
N PHE A 80 -10.88 21.00 2.48
CA PHE A 80 -10.43 19.72 3.01
C PHE A 80 -10.29 18.66 1.90
N GLU A 81 -11.28 18.53 1.01
CA GLU A 81 -11.23 17.63 -0.15
C GLU A 81 -10.10 17.98 -1.15
N LEU A 82 -9.93 19.27 -1.46
CA LEU A 82 -8.87 19.78 -2.36
C LEU A 82 -7.46 19.43 -1.84
N GLU A 83 -7.25 19.47 -0.52
CA GLU A 83 -5.97 19.10 0.07
C GLU A 83 -5.60 17.63 -0.12
N ASP A 84 -6.59 16.74 -0.21
CA ASP A 84 -6.36 15.30 -0.38
C ASP A 84 -6.23 14.87 -1.84
N GLY A 85 -6.55 15.75 -2.77
CA GLY A 85 -6.47 15.47 -4.21
C GLY A 85 -7.81 15.43 -4.92
N GLY A 86 -8.92 15.70 -4.22
CA GLY A 86 -10.26 15.56 -4.77
C GLY A 86 -10.87 14.17 -4.55
N CYS A 87 -11.84 13.83 -5.39
CA CYS A 87 -12.50 12.54 -5.41
C CYS A 87 -11.76 11.52 -6.31
N PHE A 88 -11.58 10.29 -5.82
CA PHE A 88 -10.91 9.21 -6.56
C PHE A 88 -11.86 8.28 -7.34
N ASN A 89 -13.15 8.61 -7.42
CA ASN A 89 -14.15 7.88 -8.19
C ASN A 89 -14.70 8.76 -9.31
N ASP A 90 -15.04 8.14 -10.44
CA ASP A 90 -15.71 8.85 -11.54
C ASP A 90 -16.98 9.53 -11.02
N LEU A 91 -17.22 10.76 -11.47
CA LEU A 91 -18.39 11.56 -11.12
C LEU A 91 -19.32 11.74 -12.33
N ASN A 92 -20.63 11.71 -12.09
CA ASN A 92 -21.65 12.13 -13.05
C ASN A 92 -21.70 13.66 -13.19
N GLU A 93 -22.54 14.18 -14.09
CA GLU A 93 -22.66 15.62 -14.37
C GLU A 93 -23.13 16.47 -13.17
N PHE A 94 -23.66 15.86 -12.11
CA PHE A 94 -24.10 16.50 -10.87
C PHE A 94 -23.13 16.29 -9.69
N GLY A 95 -22.07 15.50 -9.90
CA GLY A 95 -21.08 15.14 -8.88
C GLY A 95 -21.35 13.85 -8.11
N GLY A 96 -22.43 13.14 -8.43
CA GLY A 96 -22.69 11.81 -7.85
C GLY A 96 -21.68 10.78 -8.34
N PHE A 97 -21.35 9.80 -7.49
CA PHE A 97 -20.41 8.73 -7.86
C PHE A 97 -20.98 7.87 -9.00
N CYS A 98 -20.20 7.74 -10.06
CA CYS A 98 -20.39 6.76 -11.11
C CYS A 98 -19.57 5.52 -10.76
N PHE A 99 -20.25 4.49 -10.28
CA PHE A 99 -19.64 3.18 -10.18
C PHE A 99 -19.80 2.50 -11.54
N ASP A 100 -18.71 2.43 -12.32
CA ASP A 100 -18.72 1.69 -13.57
C ASP A 100 -19.00 0.21 -13.28
N GLN A 101 -20.26 -0.22 -13.51
CA GLN A 101 -20.70 -1.60 -13.34
C GLN A 101 -19.86 -2.56 -14.21
N ASN A 102 -19.24 -2.04 -15.27
CA ASN A 102 -18.41 -2.78 -16.20
C ASN A 102 -17.00 -2.19 -16.25
N VAL A 103 -16.06 -2.72 -15.45
CA VAL A 103 -14.63 -2.41 -15.61
C VAL A 103 -14.20 -2.60 -17.08
N VAL A 104 -14.13 -1.49 -17.83
CA VAL A 104 -13.66 -1.47 -19.23
C VAL A 104 -12.14 -1.49 -19.19
N LEU A 105 -11.57 -2.52 -19.82
CA LEU A 105 -10.13 -2.68 -19.99
C LEU A 105 -9.71 -1.94 -21.26
N MET A 106 -8.66 -1.15 -21.15
CA MET A 106 -7.98 -0.54 -22.29
C MET A 106 -6.82 -1.44 -22.74
N PRO A 107 -6.37 -1.34 -24.00
CA PRO A 107 -5.20 -2.08 -24.46
C PRO A 107 -3.99 -1.88 -23.53
N GLY A 108 -3.36 -2.98 -23.11
CA GLY A 108 -2.23 -2.99 -22.17
C GLY A 108 -2.62 -3.03 -20.68
N ASP A 109 -3.90 -2.89 -20.33
CA ASP A 109 -4.32 -3.01 -18.92
C ASP A 109 -4.14 -4.42 -18.38
N ILE A 110 -3.82 -4.53 -17.08
CA ILE A 110 -3.68 -5.80 -16.36
C ILE A 110 -4.79 -5.89 -15.32
N ASP A 111 -5.69 -6.85 -15.51
CA ASP A 111 -6.84 -7.05 -14.64
C ASP A 111 -6.47 -7.95 -13.45
N LEU A 112 -6.18 -7.33 -12.30
CA LEU A 112 -5.94 -8.04 -11.04
C LEU A 112 -7.21 -8.16 -10.20
N MET A 113 -8.34 -7.53 -10.59
CA MET A 113 -9.53 -7.39 -9.77
C MET A 113 -10.10 -8.74 -9.30
N LYS A 114 -10.57 -8.73 -8.04
CA LYS A 114 -11.29 -9.87 -7.43
C LYS A 114 -12.75 -9.94 -7.85
N LYS A 115 -13.48 -8.84 -7.65
CA LYS A 115 -14.90 -8.67 -7.99
C LYS A 115 -15.06 -7.33 -8.69
N ARG A 116 -15.93 -7.28 -9.68
CA ARG A 116 -16.41 -5.99 -10.18
C ARG A 116 -17.35 -5.42 -9.13
N PRO A 117 -17.20 -4.15 -8.74
CA PRO A 117 -18.15 -3.52 -7.83
C PRO A 117 -19.53 -3.52 -8.49
N ASN A 118 -20.53 -4.09 -7.81
CA ASN A 118 -21.92 -4.02 -8.25
C ASN A 118 -22.64 -3.05 -7.33
N TYR A 119 -22.56 -1.76 -7.66
CA TYR A 119 -23.34 -0.74 -7.00
C TYR A 119 -24.55 -0.45 -7.89
N PRO A 120 -25.78 -0.81 -7.46
CA PRO A 120 -26.96 -0.41 -8.21
C PRO A 120 -27.02 1.12 -8.25
N ASP A 121 -27.43 1.67 -9.39
CA ASP A 121 -27.71 3.10 -9.49
C ASP A 121 -28.79 3.43 -8.46
N ARG A 122 -28.43 4.25 -7.46
CA ARG A 122 -29.38 4.67 -6.44
C ARG A 122 -30.21 5.81 -7.01
N VAL A 123 -31.53 5.62 -7.04
CA VAL A 123 -32.48 6.70 -7.32
C VAL A 123 -32.41 7.69 -6.16
N ILE A 124 -32.09 8.95 -6.47
CA ILE A 124 -32.06 10.06 -5.52
C ILE A 124 -33.48 10.59 -5.36
N ASP A 125 -33.95 10.73 -4.12
CA ASP A 125 -35.27 11.27 -3.76
C ASP A 125 -35.14 12.53 -2.86
N GLU A 126 -36.17 13.38 -2.80
CA GLU A 126 -36.19 14.58 -1.93
C GLU A 126 -36.02 14.21 -0.45
N SER A 127 -36.51 13.04 -0.03
CA SER A 127 -36.30 12.52 1.33
C SER A 127 -34.82 12.32 1.69
N ASP A 128 -33.94 12.10 0.71
CA ASP A 128 -32.50 12.03 0.95
C ASP A 128 -31.89 13.39 1.30
N ILE A 129 -32.41 14.49 0.75
CA ILE A 129 -31.97 15.85 1.06
C ILE A 129 -32.33 16.17 2.51
N GLU A 130 -33.61 16.01 2.88
CA GLU A 130 -34.10 16.29 4.23
C GLU A 130 -33.38 15.44 5.29
N LYS A 131 -33.16 14.16 4.98
CA LYS A 131 -32.41 13.25 5.86
C LYS A 131 -30.99 13.74 6.08
N THR A 132 -30.27 14.06 5.00
CA THR A 132 -28.87 14.53 5.11
C THR A 132 -28.77 15.89 5.81
N GLU A 133 -29.72 16.81 5.60
CA GLU A 133 -29.79 18.07 6.35
C GLU A 133 -30.00 17.85 7.85
N LYS A 134 -30.90 16.93 8.22
CA LYS A 134 -31.14 16.56 9.62
C LYS A 134 -29.91 15.93 10.28
N GLU A 135 -29.21 15.03 9.58
CA GLU A 135 -27.96 14.41 10.05
C GLU A 135 -26.88 15.49 10.31
N ILE A 136 -26.70 16.44 9.39
CA ILE A 136 -25.76 17.56 9.55
C ILE A 136 -26.11 18.40 10.79
N GLU A 137 -27.40 18.69 11.00
CA GLU A 137 -27.84 19.52 12.12
C GLU A 137 -27.66 18.80 13.48
N GLU A 138 -27.92 17.49 13.52
CA GLU A 138 -27.63 16.67 14.69
C GLU A 138 -26.13 16.65 15.04
N TYR A 139 -25.26 16.46 14.05
CA TYR A 139 -23.81 16.49 14.28
C TYR A 139 -23.32 17.86 14.76
N LYS A 140 -23.84 18.97 14.22
CA LYS A 140 -23.51 20.30 14.71
C LYS A 140 -23.96 20.51 16.15
N LYS A 141 -25.18 20.09 16.49
CA LYS A 141 -25.72 20.21 17.85
C LYS A 141 -24.83 19.48 18.85
N ARG A 142 -24.49 18.21 18.56
CA ARG A 142 -23.59 17.41 19.41
C ARG A 142 -22.19 18.01 19.50
N LEU A 143 -21.69 18.60 18.42
CA LEU A 143 -20.40 19.28 18.41
C LEU A 143 -20.41 20.52 19.33
N GLU A 144 -21.46 21.33 19.29
CA GLU A 144 -21.59 22.50 20.16
C GLU A 144 -21.80 22.12 21.64
N GLU A 145 -22.54 21.04 21.93
CA GLU A 145 -22.65 20.47 23.28
C GLU A 145 -21.27 20.07 23.84
N LEU A 146 -20.47 19.36 23.05
CA LEU A 146 -19.09 18.99 23.44
C LEU A 146 -18.19 20.22 23.62
N ARG A 147 -18.31 21.23 22.77
CA ARG A 147 -17.54 22.48 22.88
C ARG A 147 -17.93 23.30 24.09
N SER A 148 -19.20 23.25 24.50
CA SER A 148 -19.69 23.91 25.71
C SER A 148 -19.08 23.29 26.98
N ILE A 149 -19.00 21.95 27.03
CA ILE A 149 -18.48 21.22 28.20
C ILE A 149 -16.95 21.24 28.25
N TRP A 150 -16.28 21.00 27.11
CA TRP A 150 -14.84 20.72 27.05
C TRP A 150 -14.00 21.84 26.42
N GLY A 151 -14.65 22.90 25.96
CA GLY A 151 -14.04 24.01 25.25
C GLY A 151 -13.97 23.81 23.74
N LYS A 152 -13.91 24.92 23.02
CA LYS A 152 -13.79 24.95 21.55
C LYS A 152 -12.33 24.80 21.13
N THR A 153 -12.04 23.75 20.38
CA THR A 153 -10.75 23.56 19.71
C THR A 153 -10.91 23.69 18.20
N ILE A 154 -9.99 24.41 17.57
CA ILE A 154 -9.90 24.52 16.11
C ILE A 154 -8.78 23.57 15.67
N PHE A 155 -9.11 22.64 14.78
CA PHE A 155 -8.14 21.70 14.22
C PHE A 155 -7.71 22.15 12.83
N SER A 156 -6.43 22.04 12.56
CA SER A 156 -5.91 22.13 11.20
C SER A 156 -6.42 20.95 10.35
N PHE A 157 -6.43 21.11 9.02
CA PHE A 157 -6.79 20.01 8.13
C PHE A 157 -5.80 18.84 8.23
N ASP A 158 -4.50 19.11 8.41
CA ASP A 158 -3.50 18.07 8.66
C ASP A 158 -3.81 17.22 9.90
N GLU A 159 -4.27 17.85 10.99
CA GLU A 159 -4.66 17.13 12.21
C GLU A 159 -5.92 16.29 12.01
N LEU A 160 -6.91 16.82 11.29
CA LEU A 160 -8.13 16.08 10.96
C LEU A 160 -7.82 14.91 10.02
N ARG A 161 -6.91 15.08 9.05
CA ARG A 161 -6.48 14.01 8.14
C ARG A 161 -5.72 12.91 8.85
N LYS A 162 -4.76 13.26 9.72
CA LYS A 162 -4.06 12.25 10.54
C LYS A 162 -5.05 11.43 11.35
N PHE A 163 -6.03 12.09 11.97
CA PHE A 163 -7.08 11.45 12.74
C PHE A 163 -7.99 10.55 11.87
N GLU A 164 -8.44 11.04 10.72
CA GLU A 164 -9.25 10.28 9.78
C GLU A 164 -8.55 8.97 9.35
N ILE A 165 -7.26 9.04 9.02
CA ILE A 165 -6.46 7.88 8.59
C ILE A 165 -6.25 6.90 9.76
N GLU A 166 -5.92 7.42 10.94
CA GLU A 166 -5.64 6.59 12.12
C GLU A 166 -6.88 5.82 12.61
N PHE A 167 -8.05 6.47 12.60
CA PHE A 167 -9.29 5.91 13.15
C PHE A 167 -10.27 5.42 12.09
N GLY A 168 -10.01 5.67 10.80
CA GLY A 168 -10.85 5.20 9.69
C GLY A 168 -12.25 5.80 9.64
N VAL A 169 -12.42 7.03 10.15
CA VAL A 169 -13.72 7.71 10.35
C VAL A 169 -14.60 7.74 9.10
N LEU A 170 -13.99 7.98 7.92
CA LEU A 170 -14.70 8.12 6.65
C LEU A 170 -14.63 6.88 5.75
N ALA A 171 -14.06 5.77 6.22
CA ALA A 171 -14.07 4.52 5.44
C ALA A 171 -15.49 3.96 5.34
N ASP A 172 -15.84 3.36 4.18
CA ASP A 172 -17.10 2.61 3.96
C ASP A 172 -17.12 1.28 4.75
N ARG A 173 -16.75 1.31 6.02
CA ARG A 173 -17.09 0.26 6.98
C ARG A 173 -18.48 0.57 7.51
N PRO A 174 -19.32 -0.45 7.80
CA PRO A 174 -20.45 -0.22 8.68
C PRO A 174 -19.88 0.46 9.92
N ILE A 175 -20.47 1.61 10.29
CA ILE A 175 -20.16 2.33 11.52
C ILE A 175 -20.05 1.25 12.59
N VAL A 176 -18.83 0.96 13.02
CA VAL A 176 -18.66 0.24 14.28
C VAL A 176 -19.32 1.20 15.24
N SER A 177 -20.47 0.80 15.77
CA SER A 177 -21.14 1.52 16.85
C SER A 177 -20.06 2.05 17.77
N LEU A 178 -20.15 3.33 18.17
CA LEU A 178 -19.21 4.04 19.06
C LEU A 178 -18.89 3.29 20.38
N THR A 179 -19.49 2.11 20.58
CA THR A 179 -19.30 1.17 21.67
C THR A 179 -18.12 0.19 21.52
N GLU A 180 -17.47 0.01 20.35
CA GLU A 180 -16.52 -1.12 20.15
C GLU A 180 -15.11 -0.79 19.65
N LEU A 181 -14.60 0.43 19.84
CA LEU A 181 -13.15 0.67 19.72
C LEU A 181 -12.40 0.16 20.96
N PRO A 182 -11.18 -0.39 20.83
CA PRO A 182 -10.44 -0.94 21.97
C PRO A 182 -10.20 0.14 23.03
N ILE A 183 -10.80 -0.06 24.19
CA ILE A 183 -10.59 0.74 25.39
C ILE A 183 -9.11 0.63 25.76
N ALA A 184 -8.35 1.72 25.62
CA ALA A 184 -7.16 1.90 26.44
C ALA A 184 -7.69 2.21 27.86
N PRO A 185 -7.49 1.32 28.85
CA PRO A 185 -7.88 1.62 30.21
C PRO A 185 -7.01 2.80 30.65
N ASN A 186 -7.64 3.95 30.93
CA ASN A 186 -7.06 5.22 31.46
C ASN A 186 -6.91 6.41 30.49
N SER A 187 -7.67 6.52 29.39
CA SER A 187 -7.70 7.78 28.61
C SER A 187 -8.50 8.88 29.34
N ASN A 188 -7.81 9.97 29.68
CA ASN A 188 -8.36 11.24 30.18
C ASN A 188 -9.62 11.66 29.39
N GLU A 189 -10.74 11.93 30.06
CA GLU A 189 -12.03 12.31 29.43
C GLU A 189 -11.91 13.46 28.42
N LYS A 190 -10.97 14.37 28.68
CA LYS A 190 -10.63 15.47 27.78
C LYS A 190 -10.11 15.01 26.41
N ILE A 191 -9.34 13.93 26.36
CA ILE A 191 -8.81 13.37 25.10
C ILE A 191 -9.95 12.76 24.27
N ARG A 192 -10.87 12.05 24.94
CA ARG A 192 -12.07 11.49 24.29
C ARG A 192 -12.92 12.59 23.67
N ALA A 193 -13.19 13.66 24.41
CA ALA A 193 -13.94 14.81 23.90
C ALA A 193 -13.28 15.45 22.66
N LEU A 194 -11.94 15.54 22.62
CA LEU A 194 -11.23 16.07 21.44
C LEU A 194 -11.34 15.13 20.23
N HIS A 195 -11.31 13.81 20.42
CA HIS A 195 -11.53 12.84 19.35
C HIS A 195 -12.94 12.93 18.78
N ASP A 196 -13.96 12.98 19.64
CA ASP A 196 -15.36 13.13 19.24
C ASP A 196 -15.58 14.44 18.47
N GLN A 197 -14.95 15.55 18.89
CA GLN A 197 -15.02 16.81 18.14
C GLN A 197 -14.42 16.68 16.72
N LYS A 198 -13.27 16.00 16.56
CA LYS A 198 -12.66 15.77 15.24
C LYS A 198 -13.55 14.90 14.35
N GLU A 199 -14.09 13.82 14.90
CA GLU A 199 -14.99 12.91 14.20
C GLU A 199 -16.24 13.64 13.70
N LEU A 200 -16.91 14.41 14.56
CA LEU A 200 -18.10 15.18 14.16
C LEU A 200 -17.80 16.19 13.05
N ILE A 201 -16.64 16.87 13.10
CA ILE A 201 -16.23 17.78 12.03
C ILE A 201 -16.07 17.04 10.69
N LEU A 202 -15.43 15.87 10.70
CA LEU A 202 -15.25 15.04 9.50
C LEU A 202 -16.59 14.54 8.95
N LEU A 203 -17.51 14.10 9.81
CA LEU A 203 -18.86 13.68 9.41
C LEU A 203 -19.65 14.84 8.81
N ILE A 204 -19.60 16.03 9.41
CA ILE A 204 -20.21 17.24 8.85
C ILE A 204 -19.64 17.56 7.47
N PHE A 205 -18.32 17.43 7.27
CA PHE A 205 -17.71 17.67 5.96
C PHE A 205 -18.19 16.66 4.92
N ARG A 206 -18.22 15.36 5.27
CA ARG A 206 -18.73 14.29 4.40
C ARG A 206 -20.18 14.56 3.97
N GLU A 207 -21.06 14.82 4.92
CA GLU A 207 -22.48 15.00 4.64
C GLU A 207 -22.78 16.32 3.94
N LYS A 208 -22.02 17.40 4.19
CA LYS A 208 -22.13 18.63 3.38
C LYS A 208 -21.75 18.40 1.91
N GLY A 209 -20.69 17.63 1.66
CA GLY A 209 -20.34 17.22 0.30
C GLY A 209 -21.44 16.39 -0.36
N ARG A 210 -22.08 15.49 0.40
CA ARG A 210 -23.24 14.71 -0.08
C ARG A 210 -24.43 15.61 -0.39
N LEU A 211 -24.81 16.50 0.51
CA LEU A 211 -25.91 17.43 0.34
C LEU A 211 -25.73 18.28 -0.92
N GLN A 212 -24.52 18.80 -1.15
CA GLN A 212 -24.23 19.59 -2.34
C GLN A 212 -24.51 18.80 -3.64
N ARG A 213 -24.13 17.52 -3.69
CA ARG A 213 -24.43 16.65 -4.85
C ARG A 213 -25.93 16.42 -5.04
N LEU A 214 -26.67 16.22 -3.95
CA LEU A 214 -28.11 16.02 -4.00
C LEU A 214 -28.84 17.30 -4.48
N VAL A 215 -28.43 18.46 -3.98
CA VAL A 215 -28.96 19.76 -4.42
C VAL A 215 -28.64 20.01 -5.89
N ASN A 216 -27.40 19.72 -6.33
CA ASN A 216 -27.04 19.83 -7.74
C ASN A 216 -27.94 18.99 -8.64
N PHE A 217 -28.25 17.75 -8.21
CA PHE A 217 -29.14 16.85 -8.92
C PHE A 217 -30.58 17.39 -8.99
N ARG A 218 -31.17 17.78 -7.85
CA ARG A 218 -32.54 18.35 -7.77
C ARG A 218 -32.69 19.58 -8.65
N ASP A 219 -31.75 20.51 -8.55
CA ASP A 219 -31.82 21.81 -9.21
C ASP A 219 -31.20 21.79 -10.62
N LYS A 220 -30.77 20.61 -11.09
CA LYS A 220 -30.12 20.39 -12.39
C LYS A 220 -28.87 21.26 -12.62
N ILE A 221 -28.16 21.60 -11.54
CA ILE A 221 -26.91 22.37 -11.59
C ILE A 221 -25.79 21.44 -12.01
N ARG A 222 -25.04 21.82 -13.05
CA ARG A 222 -23.90 21.03 -13.58
C ARG A 222 -22.58 21.70 -13.22
N PRO A 223 -21.86 21.23 -12.19
CA PRO A 223 -20.59 21.83 -11.83
C PRO A 223 -19.51 21.56 -12.88
N GLU A 224 -18.57 22.49 -13.01
CA GLU A 224 -17.37 22.26 -13.80
C GLU A 224 -16.37 21.45 -12.96
N TYR A 225 -15.88 20.33 -13.51
CA TYR A 225 -14.90 19.46 -12.85
C TYR A 225 -13.54 19.52 -13.55
N LEU A 226 -12.48 19.44 -12.74
CA LEU A 226 -11.09 19.35 -13.18
C LEU A 226 -10.45 18.10 -12.61
N VAL A 227 -9.43 17.60 -13.31
CA VAL A 227 -8.53 16.58 -12.77
C VAL A 227 -7.41 17.28 -12.02
N GLN A 228 -7.15 16.88 -10.79
CA GLN A 228 -6.02 17.31 -9.99
C GLN A 228 -4.98 16.19 -9.94
N LEU A 229 -3.79 16.43 -10.49
CA LEU A 229 -2.61 15.61 -10.26
C LEU A 229 -1.84 16.18 -9.06
N THR A 230 -1.82 15.42 -7.97
CA THR A 230 -1.06 15.74 -6.76
C THR A 230 0.21 14.89 -6.73
N ILE A 231 1.37 15.55 -6.69
CA ILE A 231 2.70 14.93 -6.63
C ILE A 231 3.29 15.26 -5.27
N LYS A 232 3.56 14.24 -4.45
CA LYS A 232 4.21 14.39 -3.14
C LYS A 232 5.57 13.69 -3.18
N SER A 233 6.62 14.46 -2.93
CA SER A 233 7.98 13.93 -2.86
C SER A 233 8.24 13.22 -1.53
N PRO A 234 9.28 12.38 -1.44
CA PRO A 234 9.71 11.77 -0.18
C PRO A 234 10.09 12.79 0.90
N THR A 235 10.48 14.01 0.52
CA THR A 235 10.85 15.09 1.46
C THR A 235 9.63 15.85 1.98
N GLY A 236 8.43 15.55 1.48
CA GLY A 236 7.18 16.20 1.85
C GLY A 236 6.78 17.38 0.96
N GLU A 237 7.61 17.78 -0.01
CA GLU A 237 7.22 18.80 -0.99
C GLU A 237 6.01 18.33 -1.80
N LYS A 238 4.98 19.17 -1.85
CA LYS A 238 3.73 18.92 -2.59
C LYS A 238 3.65 19.85 -3.80
N ARG A 239 3.41 19.28 -4.97
CA ARG A 239 3.09 20.00 -6.19
C ARG A 239 1.74 19.55 -6.73
N VAL A 240 0.97 20.50 -7.26
CA VAL A 240 -0.34 20.23 -7.82
C VAL A 240 -0.37 20.75 -9.26
N GLU A 241 -0.90 19.94 -10.16
CA GLU A 241 -1.21 20.33 -11.54
C GLU A 241 -2.69 20.04 -11.84
N TYR A 242 -3.30 20.87 -12.69
CA TYR A 242 -4.70 20.74 -13.06
C TYR A 242 -4.84 20.41 -14.54
N GLY A 243 -5.79 19.53 -14.86
CA GLY A 243 -6.11 19.11 -16.21
C GLY A 243 -7.62 19.04 -16.46
N LYS A 244 -8.00 18.89 -17.72
CA LYS A 244 -9.41 18.72 -18.12
C LYS A 244 -9.93 17.36 -17.67
N TYR A 245 -11.09 17.33 -17.00
CA TYR A 245 -11.80 16.09 -16.74
C TYR A 245 -12.65 15.68 -17.94
N THR A 246 -12.48 14.44 -18.40
CA THR A 246 -13.21 13.88 -19.57
C THR A 246 -14.40 13.02 -19.16
N GLY A 247 -14.70 12.91 -17.86
CA GLY A 247 -15.73 12.01 -17.33
C GLY A 247 -15.20 10.62 -16.93
N LYS A 248 -13.90 10.33 -17.15
CA LYS A 248 -13.29 9.03 -16.85
C LYS A 248 -11.89 9.20 -16.27
N LEU A 249 -11.75 9.08 -14.96
CA LEU A 249 -10.48 9.19 -14.21
C LEU A 249 -9.47 8.12 -14.65
N ARG A 250 -9.95 6.94 -15.04
CA ARG A 250 -9.10 5.85 -15.58
C ARG A 250 -8.28 6.27 -16.81
N GLU A 251 -8.78 7.19 -17.64
CA GLU A 251 -8.04 7.70 -18.80
C GLU A 251 -6.86 8.56 -18.34
N SER A 252 -7.06 9.35 -17.27
CA SER A 252 -6.00 10.14 -16.66
C SER A 252 -4.94 9.25 -15.98
N HIS A 253 -5.36 8.19 -15.30
CA HIS A 253 -4.43 7.18 -14.75
C HIS A 253 -3.59 6.52 -15.85
N LYS A 254 -4.23 6.11 -16.95
CA LYS A 254 -3.56 5.53 -18.11
C LYS A 254 -2.57 6.51 -18.75
N ALA A 255 -2.97 7.77 -18.90
CA ALA A 255 -2.11 8.82 -19.44
C ALA A 255 -0.87 9.04 -18.55
N LEU A 256 -1.03 9.05 -17.23
CA LEU A 256 0.08 9.17 -16.28
C LEU A 256 1.05 7.98 -16.37
N LEU A 257 0.53 6.74 -16.34
CA LEU A 257 1.39 5.55 -16.47
C LEU A 257 2.09 5.52 -17.83
N ASN A 258 1.40 5.89 -18.92
CA ASN A 258 2.00 6.04 -20.25
C ASN A 258 3.10 7.11 -20.27
N PHE A 259 2.88 8.25 -19.60
CA PHE A 259 3.88 9.31 -19.52
C PHE A 259 5.16 8.85 -18.81
N ILE A 260 5.04 8.08 -17.73
CA ILE A 260 6.18 7.66 -16.90
C ILE A 260 6.87 6.41 -17.48
N LEU A 261 6.08 5.37 -17.79
CA LEU A 261 6.56 4.02 -18.11
C LEU A 261 6.38 3.65 -19.60
N GLY A 262 5.65 4.43 -20.37
CA GLY A 262 5.38 4.15 -21.79
C GLY A 262 6.50 4.55 -22.73
N ASP A 263 6.36 4.13 -24.00
CA ASP A 263 7.24 4.48 -25.11
C ASP A 263 8.74 4.16 -24.89
N ARG A 264 9.03 3.16 -24.06
CA ARG A 264 10.41 2.73 -23.76
C ARG A 264 10.90 1.72 -24.81
N SER A 265 12.11 1.92 -25.30
CA SER A 265 12.76 1.00 -26.25
C SER A 265 13.41 -0.21 -25.59
N CYS A 266 13.56 -0.20 -24.26
CA CYS A 266 14.15 -1.29 -23.49
C CYS A 266 13.33 -1.57 -22.22
N PRO A 267 13.40 -2.79 -21.67
CA PRO A 267 12.77 -3.10 -20.39
C PRO A 267 13.19 -2.15 -19.27
N ILE A 268 12.24 -1.74 -18.44
CA ILE A 268 12.48 -0.91 -17.27
C ILE A 268 13.03 -1.80 -16.16
N THR A 269 14.14 -1.42 -15.55
CA THR A 269 14.70 -2.16 -14.40
C THR A 269 14.06 -1.64 -13.12
N VAL A 270 13.48 -2.55 -12.32
CA VAL A 270 12.80 -2.22 -11.07
C VAL A 270 13.39 -3.07 -9.94
N GLN A 271 13.96 -2.46 -8.90
CA GLN A 271 14.46 -3.20 -7.75
C GLN A 271 13.31 -3.85 -6.98
N LYS A 272 12.24 -3.11 -6.67
CA LYS A 272 11.04 -3.65 -6.00
C LYS A 272 9.74 -3.22 -6.68
N LEU A 273 8.95 -4.20 -7.13
CA LEU A 273 7.60 -4.02 -7.63
C LEU A 273 6.59 -4.35 -6.53
N ILE A 274 5.62 -3.46 -6.29
CA ILE A 274 4.53 -3.64 -5.34
C ILE A 274 3.20 -3.58 -6.09
N VAL A 275 2.33 -4.57 -5.87
CA VAL A 275 1.02 -4.69 -6.56
C VAL A 275 -0.06 -5.14 -5.59
N SER A 276 -1.33 -4.91 -5.94
CA SER A 276 -2.48 -5.41 -5.19
C SER A 276 -3.48 -6.15 -6.08
N HIS A 277 -4.21 -7.12 -5.50
CA HIS A 277 -5.24 -7.94 -6.16
C HIS A 277 -6.60 -7.22 -6.32
N GLU A 278 -6.68 -5.94 -5.97
CA GLU A 278 -7.94 -5.20 -5.89
C GLU A 278 -8.02 -4.07 -6.91
N THR A 279 -7.14 -4.06 -7.90
CA THR A 279 -7.02 -2.95 -8.85
C THR A 279 -6.80 -3.43 -10.29
N VAL A 280 -7.14 -2.57 -11.25
CA VAL A 280 -6.67 -2.71 -12.64
C VAL A 280 -5.44 -1.84 -12.80
N ILE A 281 -4.31 -2.44 -13.15
CA ILE A 281 -3.12 -1.66 -13.50
C ILE A 281 -3.32 -1.13 -14.91
N ARG A 282 -3.38 0.20 -15.05
CA ARG A 282 -3.52 0.90 -16.34
C ARG A 282 -2.18 0.96 -17.11
N ALA A 283 -1.53 -0.18 -17.27
CA ALA A 283 -0.16 -0.30 -17.78
C ALA A 283 -0.04 0.10 -19.27
N PRO A 284 1.07 0.71 -19.70
CA PRO A 284 1.30 1.02 -21.11
C PRO A 284 1.29 -0.22 -22.01
N ILE A 285 0.93 -0.03 -23.28
CA ILE A 285 1.03 -1.10 -24.28
C ILE A 285 2.51 -1.49 -24.42
N GLY A 286 2.79 -2.80 -24.38
CA GLY A 286 4.15 -3.32 -24.54
C GLY A 286 5.07 -3.11 -23.34
N LEU A 287 4.53 -2.76 -22.15
CA LEU A 287 5.33 -2.61 -20.94
C LEU A 287 6.13 -3.88 -20.64
N LYS A 288 7.44 -3.72 -20.44
CA LYS A 288 8.36 -4.77 -20.02
C LYS A 288 9.17 -4.32 -18.81
N LEU A 289 9.18 -5.15 -17.76
CA LEU A 289 9.84 -4.90 -16.50
C LEU A 289 10.85 -6.01 -16.22
N ARG A 290 12.09 -5.64 -15.89
CA ARG A 290 13.06 -6.52 -15.25
C ARG A 290 13.03 -6.25 -13.75
N ILE A 291 12.46 -7.18 -12.97
CA ILE A 291 12.27 -6.99 -11.53
C ILE A 291 13.23 -7.85 -10.70
N ARG A 292 13.64 -7.39 -9.53
CA ARG A 292 14.40 -8.21 -8.56
C ARG A 292 13.56 -8.65 -7.37
N GLU A 293 12.64 -7.81 -6.93
CA GLU A 293 11.78 -8.07 -5.78
C GLU A 293 10.32 -7.84 -6.16
N LEU A 294 9.44 -8.72 -5.68
CA LEU A 294 8.00 -8.61 -5.86
C LEU A 294 7.32 -8.64 -4.50
N LYS A 295 6.49 -7.64 -4.22
CA LYS A 295 5.56 -7.62 -3.08
C LYS A 295 4.15 -7.62 -3.60
N ILE A 296 3.36 -8.57 -3.14
CA ILE A 296 1.93 -8.62 -3.39
C ILE A 296 1.23 -8.21 -2.10
N VAL A 297 0.33 -7.24 -2.18
CA VAL A 297 -0.43 -6.70 -1.04
C VAL A 297 -1.87 -7.15 -1.14
N GLU A 298 -2.39 -7.70 -0.04
CA GLU A 298 -3.78 -8.13 0.05
C GLU A 298 -4.48 -7.51 1.26
N LYS A 299 -5.69 -6.98 1.05
CA LYS A 299 -6.58 -6.51 2.13
C LYS A 299 -7.62 -7.57 2.54
N SER A 300 -7.77 -8.63 1.76
CA SER A 300 -8.66 -9.78 1.99
C SER A 300 -7.86 -11.05 2.35
N TYR A 301 -8.53 -12.14 2.73
CA TYR A 301 -7.91 -13.44 3.06
C TYR A 301 -7.93 -14.45 1.88
N ASP A 302 -8.01 -13.96 0.64
CA ASP A 302 -8.32 -14.74 -0.56
C ASP A 302 -7.08 -15.15 -1.38
N GLN A 303 -7.10 -16.39 -1.82
CA GLN A 303 -5.92 -17.14 -2.26
C GLN A 303 -5.66 -16.94 -3.75
N ARG A 304 -5.26 -15.72 -4.16
CA ARG A 304 -5.13 -15.37 -5.59
C ARG A 304 -3.72 -15.09 -6.08
N PHE A 305 -2.70 -15.47 -5.30
CA PHE A 305 -1.29 -15.38 -5.71
C PHE A 305 -1.09 -15.89 -7.14
N LYS A 306 -1.50 -17.13 -7.42
CA LYS A 306 -1.32 -17.78 -8.74
C LYS A 306 -1.99 -16.99 -9.86
N LYS A 307 -3.22 -16.53 -9.67
CA LYS A 307 -3.94 -15.73 -10.68
C LYS A 307 -3.18 -14.45 -10.98
N THR A 308 -2.76 -13.74 -9.94
CA THR A 308 -2.13 -12.42 -10.07
C THR A 308 -0.75 -12.52 -10.68
N PHE A 309 0.06 -13.48 -10.23
CA PHE A 309 1.37 -13.71 -10.83
C PHE A 309 1.24 -14.08 -12.31
N ASN A 310 0.25 -14.90 -12.68
CA ASN A 310 -0.02 -15.22 -14.08
C ASN A 310 -0.43 -13.98 -14.92
N GLN A 311 -1.18 -13.05 -14.34
CA GLN A 311 -1.56 -11.79 -15.01
C GLN A 311 -0.37 -10.83 -15.16
N LEU A 312 0.62 -10.89 -14.25
CA LEU A 312 1.84 -10.09 -14.34
C LEU A 312 2.87 -10.69 -15.30
N LYS A 313 2.89 -12.02 -15.47
CA LYS A 313 3.89 -12.73 -16.30
C LYS A 313 4.12 -12.09 -17.69
N PRO A 314 3.11 -11.62 -18.45
CA PRO A 314 3.33 -11.01 -19.76
C PRO A 314 4.18 -9.74 -19.75
N ILE A 315 4.21 -8.98 -18.65
CA ILE A 315 4.99 -7.75 -18.54
C ILE A 315 6.35 -7.96 -17.87
N LEU A 316 6.64 -9.16 -17.35
CA LEU A 316 7.91 -9.47 -16.71
C LEU A 316 8.89 -10.06 -17.71
N GLU A 317 10.13 -9.59 -17.67
CA GLU A 317 11.25 -10.19 -18.41
C GLU A 317 11.65 -11.53 -17.76
N GLU A 318 12.03 -12.52 -18.58
CA GLU A 318 12.47 -13.84 -18.10
C GLU A 318 13.65 -13.74 -17.13
N SER A 319 14.56 -12.78 -17.39
CA SER A 319 15.70 -12.46 -16.52
C SER A 319 15.33 -12.01 -15.10
N SER A 320 14.05 -11.75 -14.82
CA SER A 320 13.56 -11.44 -13.46
C SER A 320 13.43 -12.68 -12.58
N ILE A 321 13.42 -13.88 -13.17
CA ILE A 321 13.22 -15.15 -12.46
C ILE A 321 14.56 -15.91 -12.43
N PRO A 322 15.01 -16.43 -11.27
CA PRO A 322 14.36 -16.34 -9.96
C PRO A 322 14.40 -14.94 -9.34
N LEU A 323 13.36 -14.60 -8.59
CA LEU A 323 13.30 -13.34 -7.83
C LEU A 323 14.32 -13.37 -6.69
N ARG A 324 14.98 -12.23 -6.45
CA ARG A 324 15.84 -12.04 -5.27
C ARG A 324 15.02 -12.10 -3.98
N SER A 325 13.83 -11.50 -3.98
CA SER A 325 12.90 -11.53 -2.85
C SER A 325 11.45 -11.57 -3.32
N LEU A 326 10.65 -12.41 -2.68
CA LEU A 326 9.20 -12.49 -2.90
C LEU A 326 8.48 -12.28 -1.58
N GLU A 327 7.63 -11.26 -1.50
CA GLU A 327 6.78 -10.97 -0.36
C GLU A 327 5.32 -11.21 -0.72
N VAL A 328 4.68 -12.15 -0.03
CA VAL A 328 3.31 -12.56 -0.33
C VAL A 328 2.46 -12.64 0.94
N PRO A 329 1.18 -12.27 0.86
CA PRO A 329 0.22 -12.66 1.88
C PRO A 329 -0.02 -14.15 1.69
N SER A 330 0.05 -14.94 2.76
CA SER A 330 -0.31 -16.35 2.65
C SER A 330 -1.41 -16.71 3.61
N THR A 331 -2.36 -17.49 3.13
CA THR A 331 -3.36 -18.16 3.96
C THR A 331 -3.43 -19.66 3.66
N THR A 332 -2.69 -20.19 2.66
CA THR A 332 -2.77 -21.61 2.25
C THR A 332 -1.48 -22.27 1.80
N ARG A 333 -1.47 -23.62 1.90
CA ARG A 333 -0.32 -24.46 1.56
C ARG A 333 0.03 -24.50 0.07
N SER A 334 -0.96 -24.30 -0.80
CA SER A 334 -0.79 -24.47 -2.25
C SER A 334 0.20 -23.49 -2.89
N ILE A 335 0.40 -22.31 -2.30
CA ILE A 335 1.32 -21.31 -2.86
C ILE A 335 2.78 -21.78 -2.84
N PHE A 336 3.15 -22.59 -1.84
CA PHE A 336 4.53 -23.06 -1.64
C PHE A 336 4.96 -24.13 -2.66
N ASN A 337 3.99 -24.64 -3.44
CA ASN A 337 4.25 -25.52 -4.57
C ASN A 337 4.51 -24.74 -5.86
N HIS A 338 4.27 -23.41 -5.89
CA HIS A 338 4.48 -22.62 -7.08
C HIS A 338 5.97 -22.40 -7.36
N GLU A 339 6.40 -22.59 -8.60
CA GLU A 339 7.81 -22.52 -9.03
C GLU A 339 8.50 -21.24 -8.55
N VAL A 340 7.93 -20.07 -8.88
CA VAL A 340 8.52 -18.77 -8.47
C VAL A 340 8.69 -18.60 -6.96
N VAL A 341 7.84 -19.27 -6.15
CA VAL A 341 7.99 -19.25 -4.69
C VAL A 341 9.18 -20.11 -4.33
N ARG A 342 9.24 -21.34 -4.84
CA ARG A 342 10.29 -22.33 -4.52
C ARG A 342 11.69 -21.90 -4.98
N THR A 343 11.79 -21.10 -6.03
CA THR A 343 13.09 -20.65 -6.58
C THR A 343 13.52 -19.28 -6.08
N ALA A 344 12.69 -18.56 -5.30
CA ALA A 344 13.04 -17.23 -4.81
C ALA A 344 14.24 -17.28 -3.85
N GLY A 345 15.15 -16.30 -3.96
CA GLY A 345 16.32 -16.19 -3.08
C GLY A 345 15.97 -15.85 -1.63
N LYS A 346 14.84 -15.17 -1.42
CA LYS A 346 14.25 -14.84 -0.11
C LYS A 346 12.73 -14.87 -0.22
N LEU A 347 12.07 -15.48 0.74
CA LEU A 347 10.61 -15.48 0.86
C LEU A 347 10.19 -14.73 2.11
N ILE A 348 9.25 -13.80 1.97
CA ILE A 348 8.59 -13.10 3.07
C ILE A 348 7.12 -13.47 3.04
N VAL A 349 6.62 -14.05 4.12
CA VAL A 349 5.25 -14.52 4.23
C VAL A 349 4.55 -13.72 5.32
N GLN A 350 3.59 -12.89 4.94
CA GLN A 350 2.73 -12.19 5.90
C GLN A 350 1.64 -13.16 6.32
N TRP A 351 1.77 -13.74 7.51
CA TRP A 351 0.91 -14.81 7.98
C TRP A 351 0.33 -14.49 9.36
N ARG A 352 -0.90 -14.92 9.60
CA ARG A 352 -1.62 -14.72 10.88
C ARG A 352 -2.19 -16.04 11.37
N ARG A 353 -1.31 -17.03 11.49
CA ARG A 353 -1.61 -18.37 12.02
C ARG A 353 -0.49 -18.81 12.97
N PRO A 354 -0.77 -19.73 13.90
CA PRO A 354 0.26 -20.33 14.73
C PRO A 354 1.26 -21.15 13.89
N LEU A 355 2.51 -21.25 14.33
CA LEU A 355 3.57 -22.01 13.64
C LEU A 355 3.17 -23.47 13.38
N ARG A 356 2.45 -24.10 14.32
CA ARG A 356 1.99 -25.49 14.24
C ARG A 356 1.35 -25.83 12.90
N ASP A 357 0.53 -24.93 12.37
CA ASP A 357 -0.29 -25.18 11.18
C ASP A 357 0.53 -25.29 9.89
N VAL A 358 1.80 -24.85 9.91
CA VAL A 358 2.72 -24.85 8.76
C VAL A 358 4.09 -25.42 9.05
N LEU A 359 4.27 -26.08 10.18
CA LEU A 359 5.52 -26.77 10.48
C LEU A 359 5.97 -27.59 9.27
N GLU A 360 5.06 -28.40 8.72
CA GLU A 360 5.28 -29.22 7.52
C GLU A 360 5.79 -28.42 6.31
N ILE A 361 5.23 -27.24 6.07
CA ILE A 361 5.62 -26.40 4.94
C ILE A 361 7.06 -25.91 5.11
N TYR A 362 7.39 -25.37 6.29
CA TYR A 362 8.74 -24.83 6.56
C TYR A 362 9.79 -25.93 6.75
N THR A 363 9.38 -27.17 7.05
CA THR A 363 10.28 -28.33 7.04
C THR A 363 10.70 -28.72 5.62
N ASP A 364 9.81 -28.58 4.62
CA ASP A 364 10.07 -29.07 3.25
C ASP A 364 10.44 -27.96 2.24
N LEU A 365 10.40 -26.69 2.67
CA LEU A 365 10.69 -25.57 1.77
C LEU A 365 12.16 -25.60 1.31
N PRO A 366 12.45 -25.56 0.00
CA PRO A 366 13.82 -25.58 -0.52
C PRO A 366 14.56 -24.24 -0.33
N ILE A 367 13.82 -23.19 0.02
CA ILE A 367 14.34 -21.83 0.16
C ILE A 367 15.15 -21.72 1.45
N GLN A 368 16.36 -21.14 1.35
CA GLN A 368 17.24 -20.97 2.50
C GLN A 368 16.90 -19.74 3.35
N ARG A 369 16.31 -18.69 2.77
CA ARG A 369 15.95 -17.47 3.51
C ARG A 369 14.45 -17.25 3.55
N VAL A 370 13.87 -17.38 4.75
CA VAL A 370 12.43 -17.19 4.97
C VAL A 370 12.21 -16.24 6.14
N ILE A 371 11.31 -15.26 5.96
CA ILE A 371 10.80 -14.42 7.03
C ILE A 371 9.30 -14.62 7.06
N THR A 372 8.74 -14.91 8.23
CA THR A 372 7.31 -15.13 8.37
C THR A 372 6.74 -14.42 9.58
N GLU A 373 5.62 -13.75 9.40
CA GLU A 373 4.82 -13.25 10.53
C GLU A 373 3.94 -14.39 11.04
N ILE A 374 3.80 -14.60 12.35
CA ILE A 374 2.95 -15.65 12.92
C ILE A 374 2.12 -15.11 14.09
N ASN A 375 1.01 -15.80 14.37
CA ASN A 375 0.26 -15.56 15.60
C ASN A 375 1.01 -16.16 16.80
N TYR A 376 0.45 -15.95 18.00
CA TYR A 376 0.90 -16.62 19.20
C TYR A 376 1.13 -18.12 18.95
N THR A 377 2.32 -18.55 19.31
CA THR A 377 2.79 -19.92 19.17
C THR A 377 3.46 -20.30 20.48
N PRO A 378 2.94 -21.29 21.21
CA PRO A 378 3.58 -21.82 22.39
C PRO A 378 5.02 -22.30 22.14
N PRO A 379 5.93 -22.25 23.13
CA PRO A 379 7.33 -22.64 22.97
C PRO A 379 7.55 -24.05 22.41
N GLU A 380 6.68 -25.02 22.77
CA GLU A 380 6.75 -26.40 22.31
C GLU A 380 6.75 -26.52 20.78
N HIS A 381 6.00 -25.70 20.06
CA HIS A 381 5.97 -25.77 18.60
C HIS A 381 7.27 -25.25 17.96
N PHE A 382 8.04 -24.41 18.64
CA PHE A 382 9.39 -24.05 18.18
C PHE A 382 10.38 -25.19 18.42
N LEU A 383 10.21 -25.96 19.50
CA LEU A 383 11.02 -27.16 19.74
C LEU A 383 10.72 -28.24 18.68
N ASP A 384 9.44 -28.45 18.37
CA ASP A 384 9.00 -29.35 17.29
C ASP A 384 9.60 -28.92 15.94
N PHE A 385 9.58 -27.62 15.65
CA PHE A 385 10.20 -27.06 14.45
C PHE A 385 11.70 -27.36 14.37
N ILE A 386 12.44 -27.09 15.45
CA ILE A 386 13.89 -27.36 15.53
C ILE A 386 14.17 -28.84 15.30
N GLN A 387 13.40 -29.73 15.94
CA GLN A 387 13.60 -31.17 15.85
C GLN A 387 13.41 -31.66 14.42
N ARG A 388 12.32 -31.24 13.75
CA ARG A 388 12.09 -31.56 12.32
C ARG A 388 13.18 -30.99 11.41
N TRP A 389 13.71 -29.81 11.73
CA TRP A 389 14.81 -29.22 10.98
C TRP A 389 16.11 -30.02 11.11
N LYS A 390 16.41 -30.53 12.32
CA LYS A 390 17.55 -31.42 12.57
C LYS A 390 17.41 -32.71 11.75
N GLU A 391 16.25 -33.34 11.81
CA GLU A 391 15.93 -34.56 11.07
C GLU A 391 16.03 -34.35 9.56
N ALA A 392 15.59 -33.18 9.05
CA ALA A 392 15.68 -32.83 7.64
C ALA A 392 17.11 -32.47 7.16
N GLY A 393 18.09 -32.34 8.08
CA GLY A 393 19.49 -32.07 7.72
C GLY A 393 19.68 -30.77 6.93
N ARG A 394 19.03 -29.67 7.33
CA ARG A 394 19.09 -28.40 6.59
C ARG A 394 20.54 -27.91 6.40
N PRO A 395 20.89 -27.38 5.21
CA PRO A 395 22.25 -26.98 4.92
C PRO A 395 22.67 -25.74 5.72
N ILE A 396 23.98 -25.60 5.95
CA ILE A 396 24.61 -24.41 6.52
C ILE A 396 24.21 -23.17 5.69
N GLY A 397 23.91 -22.07 6.36
CA GLY A 397 23.41 -20.83 5.77
C GLY A 397 21.88 -20.73 5.65
N THR A 398 21.15 -21.81 5.98
CA THR A 398 19.68 -21.74 6.09
C THR A 398 19.27 -20.83 7.25
N HIS A 399 18.44 -19.82 6.97
CA HIS A 399 18.05 -18.76 7.88
C HIS A 399 16.54 -18.50 7.83
N TYR A 400 15.81 -18.87 8.90
CA TYR A 400 14.38 -18.62 9.04
C TYR A 400 14.11 -17.66 10.21
N SER A 401 13.39 -16.57 9.95
CA SER A 401 12.94 -15.62 10.98
C SER A 401 11.44 -15.67 11.16
N PHE A 402 10.99 -15.69 12.42
CA PHE A 402 9.59 -15.68 12.81
C PHE A 402 9.29 -14.41 13.63
N THR A 403 8.40 -13.57 13.12
CA THR A 403 7.92 -12.35 13.78
C THR A 403 6.55 -12.61 14.40
N VAL A 404 6.39 -12.43 15.70
CA VAL A 404 5.15 -12.71 16.42
C VAL A 404 4.33 -11.44 16.63
N PHE A 405 3.03 -11.47 16.34
CA PHE A 405 2.18 -10.29 16.50
C PHE A 405 2.14 -9.80 17.97
N LYS A 406 2.24 -8.47 18.18
CA LYS A 406 2.43 -7.79 19.48
C LYS A 406 1.53 -8.38 20.57
N ARG A 407 2.13 -8.93 21.64
CA ARG A 407 1.62 -9.13 23.03
C ARG A 407 2.34 -10.25 23.81
N PHE A 408 3.25 -11.00 23.21
CA PHE A 408 3.91 -12.13 23.87
C PHE A 408 5.43 -11.99 23.92
N PRO A 409 6.07 -12.19 25.10
CA PRO A 409 7.51 -12.17 25.20
C PRO A 409 8.10 -13.46 24.61
N LEU A 410 9.04 -13.36 23.68
CA LEU A 410 9.78 -14.51 23.11
C LEU A 410 10.95 -14.99 24.01
N LYS A 411 11.17 -14.30 25.14
CA LYS A 411 12.22 -14.62 26.11
C LYS A 411 12.12 -16.03 26.71
N PRO A 412 10.92 -16.58 27.04
CA PRO A 412 10.79 -17.94 27.55
C PRO A 412 11.34 -19.00 26.59
N ILE A 413 11.16 -18.82 25.27
CA ILE A 413 11.66 -19.75 24.25
C ILE A 413 13.19 -19.79 24.27
N LEU A 414 13.83 -18.62 24.29
CA LEU A 414 15.29 -18.52 24.42
C LEU A 414 15.81 -19.16 25.71
N ASN A 415 15.13 -18.95 26.84
CA ASN A 415 15.52 -19.54 28.12
C ASN A 415 15.41 -21.07 28.10
N LEU A 416 14.41 -21.64 27.42
CA LEU A 416 14.27 -23.08 27.25
C LEU A 416 15.43 -23.66 26.43
N LEU A 417 15.78 -23.00 25.32
CA LEU A 417 16.89 -23.42 24.46
C LEU A 417 18.26 -23.32 25.14
N GLN A 418 18.42 -22.43 26.12
CA GLN A 418 19.66 -22.27 26.89
C GLN A 418 20.03 -23.49 27.74
N GLN A 419 19.09 -24.41 28.00
CA GLN A 419 19.34 -25.62 28.79
C GLN A 419 20.27 -26.60 28.04
N ASN A 420 20.19 -26.63 26.71
CA ASN A 420 20.95 -27.54 25.84
C ASN A 420 21.98 -26.79 24.97
N ALA A 421 22.46 -25.65 25.44
CA ALA A 421 23.33 -24.76 24.67
C ALA A 421 24.82 -25.08 24.85
N ILE A 422 25.53 -25.08 23.74
CA ILE A 422 27.00 -25.12 23.70
C ILE A 422 27.61 -23.72 23.81
N SER A 423 26.89 -22.69 23.37
CA SER A 423 27.28 -21.29 23.57
C SER A 423 26.05 -20.41 23.70
N LYS A 424 26.13 -19.34 24.51
CA LYS A 424 24.97 -18.45 24.75
C LYS A 424 25.41 -17.03 25.06
N GLY A 425 24.56 -16.09 24.64
CA GLY A 425 24.64 -14.68 24.99
C GLY A 425 23.31 -14.17 25.53
N LYS A 426 23.23 -12.85 25.79
CA LYS A 426 22.03 -12.21 26.36
C LYS A 426 20.78 -12.41 25.51
N ASN A 427 20.92 -12.41 24.19
CA ASN A 427 19.80 -12.45 23.22
C ASN A 427 19.96 -13.57 22.18
N TRP A 428 20.88 -14.50 22.36
CA TRP A 428 21.10 -15.59 21.41
C TRP A 428 21.61 -16.85 22.11
N VAL A 429 21.42 -17.98 21.46
CA VAL A 429 21.86 -19.30 21.91
C VAL A 429 22.31 -20.12 20.70
N VAL A 430 23.34 -20.94 20.88
CA VAL A 430 23.79 -21.92 19.91
C VAL A 430 23.61 -23.30 20.51
N ILE A 431 22.88 -24.16 19.79
CA ILE A 431 22.61 -25.54 20.18
C ILE A 431 23.18 -26.50 19.13
N PRO A 432 23.57 -27.74 19.50
CA PRO A 432 23.98 -28.74 18.53
C PRO A 432 22.87 -29.00 17.50
N PHE A 433 23.21 -29.10 16.21
CA PHE A 433 22.26 -29.37 15.14
C PHE A 433 22.48 -30.75 14.51
N ASN A 434 23.66 -31.00 13.97
CA ASN A 434 24.12 -32.30 13.48
C ASN A 434 25.65 -32.43 13.64
N GLU A 435 26.25 -33.46 13.06
CA GLU A 435 27.70 -33.73 13.18
C GLU A 435 28.62 -32.66 12.57
N VAL A 436 28.08 -31.75 11.74
CA VAL A 436 28.88 -30.77 10.97
C VAL A 436 28.40 -29.32 11.14
N SER A 437 27.33 -29.08 11.90
CA SER A 437 26.74 -27.75 12.04
C SER A 437 26.00 -27.57 13.38
N ASN A 438 25.80 -26.29 13.72
CA ASN A 438 25.04 -25.86 14.89
C ASN A 438 23.84 -24.99 14.46
N LEU A 439 22.87 -24.84 15.37
CA LEU A 439 21.74 -23.94 15.17
C LEU A 439 21.88 -22.74 16.10
N LYS A 440 22.06 -21.57 15.51
CA LYS A 440 22.05 -20.29 16.21
C LYS A 440 20.62 -19.74 16.22
N VAL A 441 20.07 -19.57 17.42
CA VAL A 441 18.77 -18.92 17.63
C VAL A 441 19.00 -17.56 18.27
N SER A 442 18.58 -16.49 17.58
CA SER A 442 18.80 -15.10 18.01
C SER A 442 17.48 -14.35 18.11
N ARG A 443 17.31 -13.57 19.17
CA ARG A 443 16.21 -12.63 19.30
C ARG A 443 16.66 -11.27 18.80
N MET A 444 16.20 -10.92 17.59
CA MET A 444 16.56 -9.68 16.89
C MET A 444 15.80 -8.47 17.44
N ALA A 445 14.53 -8.67 17.82
CA ALA A 445 13.65 -7.66 18.41
C ALA A 445 12.83 -8.26 19.55
N SER A 446 11.99 -7.47 20.23
CA SER A 446 11.08 -8.01 21.26
C SER A 446 10.13 -9.09 20.75
N TYR A 447 9.87 -9.10 19.45
CA TYR A 447 8.89 -9.95 18.78
C TYR A 447 9.44 -10.71 17.57
N GLU A 448 10.77 -10.84 17.42
CA GLU A 448 11.38 -11.59 16.32
C GLU A 448 12.39 -12.62 16.84
N LEU A 449 12.24 -13.87 16.41
CA LEU A 449 13.22 -14.95 16.60
C LEU A 449 13.77 -15.41 15.26
N SER A 450 15.08 -15.45 15.15
CA SER A 450 15.86 -15.86 13.98
C SER A 450 16.54 -17.19 14.26
N PHE A 451 16.47 -18.13 13.32
CA PHE A 451 17.06 -19.47 13.37
C PHE A 451 18.00 -19.62 12.18
N GLU A 452 19.30 -19.80 12.45
CA GLU A 452 20.35 -19.87 11.44
C GLU A 452 21.20 -21.13 11.64
N VAL A 453 21.31 -21.95 10.59
CA VAL A 453 22.24 -23.10 10.60
C VAL A 453 23.64 -22.57 10.28
N VAL A 454 24.55 -22.72 11.23
CA VAL A 454 25.92 -22.20 11.16
C VAL A 454 26.92 -23.36 11.22
N GLU A 455 28.14 -23.10 10.74
CA GLU A 455 29.25 -24.06 10.87
C GLU A 455 29.50 -24.44 12.34
N LEU A 456 30.11 -25.61 12.57
CA LEU A 456 30.61 -25.96 13.88
C LEU A 456 31.54 -24.86 14.38
N LEU A 457 31.29 -24.38 15.60
CA LEU A 457 32.24 -23.51 16.26
C LEU A 457 33.48 -24.36 16.54
N SER A 458 34.59 -24.02 15.89
CA SER A 458 35.90 -24.56 16.26
C SER A 458 36.19 -24.10 17.69
N GLU A 459 36.63 -25.02 18.55
CA GLU A 459 36.99 -24.74 19.96
C GLU A 459 38.05 -23.63 20.11
#